data_AF-A0A849PZI9-F1
#
_entry.id   AF-A0A849PZI9-F1
#
_cell.length_a   1.000
_cell.length_b   1.000
_cell.length_c   1.000
_cell.angle_alpha   90.00
_cell.angle_beta   90.00
_cell.angle_gamma   90.00
#
_symmetry.space_group_name_H-M   'P 1'
#
loop_
_entity.id
_entity.type
_entity.pdbx_description
1 polymer ?
#
loop_
_entity_poly.entity_id
_entity_poly.type
_entity_poly.pdbx_seq_one_letter_code
_entity_poly.pdbx_strand_id
1 'polypeptide(L)'
;MTTPAEHLALPTIDDIREGAIVTNIAAHAADLTREGQKEKARELDDRMAHARAELDWETQYEVAIDTEKARNIRESRNTGTDACSMCGELCAMKIVKSALEESRQKEN
;
A
#
# COMPACT_ATOMS: atom_id res chain seq x y z
N MET A 1 21.75 -4.28 -0.24
CA MET A 1 20.77 -5.15 -0.91
C MET A 1 21.34 -6.54 -0.94
N THR A 2 20.59 -7.52 -0.46
CA THR A 2 20.88 -8.96 -0.63
C THR A 2 19.76 -9.55 -1.49
N THR A 3 20.08 -10.39 -2.45
CA THR A 3 19.09 -11.05 -3.29
C THR A 3 18.69 -12.40 -2.67
N PRO A 4 17.55 -12.99 -3.04
CA PRO A 4 17.21 -14.35 -2.61
C PRO A 4 18.27 -15.41 -2.98
N ALA A 5 19.02 -15.17 -4.07
CA ALA A 5 20.08 -16.05 -4.56
C ALA A 5 21.41 -15.92 -3.82
N GLU A 6 21.55 -14.97 -2.88
CA GLU A 6 22.80 -14.73 -2.14
C GLU A 6 23.31 -16.02 -1.48
N HIS A 7 24.58 -16.37 -1.71
CA HIS A 7 25.22 -17.63 -1.30
C HIS A 7 24.62 -18.94 -1.88
N LEU A 8 23.68 -18.86 -2.83
CA LEU A 8 23.04 -20.03 -3.46
C LEU A 8 23.32 -20.14 -4.96
N ALA A 9 23.25 -19.04 -5.71
CA ALA A 9 23.45 -19.01 -7.16
C ALA A 9 23.75 -17.59 -7.69
N LEU A 10 23.96 -17.47 -8.99
CA LEU A 10 23.91 -16.15 -9.66
C LEU A 10 22.44 -15.67 -9.73
N PRO A 11 22.16 -14.39 -9.44
CA PRO A 11 20.81 -13.87 -9.43
C PRO A 11 20.20 -13.76 -10.83
N THR A 12 18.91 -14.08 -10.93
CA THR A 12 18.05 -13.76 -12.07
C THR A 12 17.57 -12.30 -12.03
N ILE A 13 16.91 -11.83 -13.08
CA ILE A 13 16.30 -10.48 -13.09
C ILE A 13 15.28 -10.33 -11.96
N ASP A 14 14.51 -11.38 -11.68
CA ASP A 14 13.50 -11.38 -10.62
C ASP A 14 14.16 -11.30 -9.23
N ASP A 15 15.27 -12.00 -9.01
CA ASP A 15 16.03 -11.92 -7.76
C ASP A 15 16.56 -10.50 -7.50
N ILE A 16 17.01 -9.82 -8.55
CA ILE A 16 17.45 -8.41 -8.47
C ILE A 16 16.26 -7.50 -8.12
N ARG A 17 15.13 -7.66 -8.80
CA ARG A 17 13.92 -6.85 -8.56
C ARG A 17 13.43 -7.04 -7.12
N GLU A 18 13.30 -8.28 -6.66
CA GLU A 18 12.86 -8.57 -5.30
C GLU A 18 13.80 -7.99 -4.24
N GLY A 19 15.13 -8.20 -4.41
CA GLY A 19 16.13 -7.63 -3.50
C GLY A 19 16.04 -6.11 -3.43
N ALA A 20 15.83 -5.43 -4.56
CA ALA A 20 15.70 -3.98 -4.62
C ALA A 20 14.43 -3.49 -3.88
N ILE A 21 13.28 -4.13 -4.13
CA ILE A 21 12.02 -3.79 -3.46
C ILE A 21 12.11 -4.00 -1.95
N VAL A 22 12.65 -5.14 -1.49
CA VAL A 22 12.83 -5.40 -0.05
C VAL A 22 13.78 -4.39 0.59
N THR A 23 14.86 -4.02 -0.12
CA THR A 23 15.79 -2.99 0.36
C THR A 23 15.10 -1.62 0.47
N ASN A 24 14.24 -1.25 -0.49
CA ASN A 24 13.48 0.00 -0.43
C ASN A 24 12.49 0.02 0.75
N ILE A 25 11.81 -1.10 1.02
CA ILE A 25 10.94 -1.25 2.19
C ILE A 25 11.74 -1.04 3.49
N ALA A 26 12.90 -1.71 3.61
CA ALA A 26 13.76 -1.58 4.78
C ALA A 26 14.30 -0.15 4.97
N ALA A 27 14.69 0.52 3.88
CA ALA A 27 15.15 1.90 3.90
C ALA A 27 14.04 2.85 4.36
N HIS A 28 12.83 2.72 3.82
CA HIS A 28 11.67 3.51 4.25
C HIS A 28 11.35 3.30 5.74
N ALA A 29 11.37 2.05 6.21
CA ALA A 29 11.17 1.74 7.63
C ALA A 29 12.22 2.41 8.53
N ALA A 30 13.48 2.48 8.09
CA ALA A 30 14.51 3.23 8.79
C ALA A 30 14.23 4.75 8.77
N ASP A 31 13.82 5.29 7.61
CA ASP A 31 13.52 6.72 7.43
C ASP A 31 12.37 7.20 8.34
N LEU A 32 11.37 6.36 8.62
CA LEU A 32 10.29 6.65 9.59
C LEU A 32 10.79 6.95 11.01
N THR A 33 12.01 6.51 11.35
CA THR A 33 12.62 6.74 12.67
C THR A 33 13.76 7.74 12.64
N ARG A 34 14.28 8.07 11.45
CA ARG A 34 15.46 8.91 11.27
C ARG A 34 15.10 10.39 11.34
N GLU A 35 15.77 11.11 12.23
CA GLU A 35 15.63 12.57 12.34
C GLU A 35 15.97 13.26 11.02
N GLY A 36 15.21 14.29 10.66
CA GLY A 36 15.34 15.01 9.39
C GLY A 36 14.76 14.29 8.16
N GLN A 37 14.26 13.06 8.28
CA GLN A 37 13.65 12.30 7.16
C GLN A 37 12.26 11.75 7.50
N LYS A 38 12.01 11.52 8.78
CA LYS A 38 10.76 11.01 9.33
C LYS A 38 9.49 11.70 8.84
N GLU A 39 9.47 13.02 8.69
CA GLU A 39 8.28 13.75 8.24
C GLU A 39 7.90 13.38 6.82
N LYS A 40 8.88 13.36 5.90
CA LYS A 40 8.68 12.94 4.51
C LYS A 40 8.26 11.47 4.41
N ALA A 41 8.86 10.59 5.21
CA ALA A 41 8.49 9.17 5.23
C ALA A 41 7.05 8.98 5.73
N ARG A 42 6.65 9.73 6.76
CA ARG A 42 5.27 9.72 7.27
C ARG A 42 4.26 10.26 6.27
N GLU A 43 4.61 11.31 5.54
CA GLU A 43 3.73 11.87 4.50
C GLU A 43 3.37 10.82 3.43
N LEU A 44 4.33 10.00 3.02
CA LEU A 44 4.07 8.89 2.08
C LEU A 44 3.12 7.84 2.68
N ASP A 45 3.34 7.46 3.94
CA ASP A 45 2.46 6.51 4.66
C ASP A 45 1.06 7.08 4.87
N ASP A 46 0.95 8.35 5.22
CA ASP A 46 -0.32 9.05 5.39
C ASP A 46 -1.06 9.12 4.06
N ARG A 47 -0.39 9.47 2.95
CA ARG A 47 -1.00 9.48 1.62
C ARG A 47 -1.53 8.09 1.23
N MET A 48 -0.77 7.03 1.51
CA MET A 48 -1.21 5.64 1.32
C MET A 48 -2.42 5.30 2.21
N ALA A 49 -2.41 5.71 3.47
CA ALA A 49 -3.49 5.44 4.42
C ALA A 49 -4.80 6.16 4.03
N HIS A 50 -4.72 7.41 3.61
CA HIS A 50 -5.88 8.17 3.13
C HIS A 50 -6.45 7.55 1.84
N ALA A 51 -5.59 7.17 0.89
CA ALA A 51 -6.04 6.48 -0.33
C ALA A 51 -6.78 5.17 -0.02
N ARG A 52 -6.26 4.37 0.94
CA ARG A 52 -6.94 3.15 1.42
C ARG A 52 -8.29 3.43 2.07
N ALA A 53 -8.39 4.48 2.85
CA ALA A 53 -9.64 4.86 3.53
C ALA A 53 -10.73 5.28 2.55
N GLU A 54 -10.34 6.00 1.50
CA GLU A 54 -11.24 6.47 0.45
C GLU A 54 -11.51 5.44 -0.65
N LEU A 55 -10.86 4.26 -0.59
CA LEU A 55 -10.85 3.26 -1.66
C LEU A 55 -10.35 3.85 -3.01
N ASP A 56 -9.46 4.84 -2.94
CA ASP A 56 -8.79 5.43 -4.11
C ASP A 56 -7.62 4.53 -4.53
N TRP A 57 -7.93 3.58 -5.41
CA TRP A 57 -6.97 2.61 -5.91
C TRP A 57 -5.84 3.23 -6.72
N GLU A 58 -6.13 4.25 -7.54
CA GLU A 58 -5.12 4.85 -8.42
C GLU A 58 -4.05 5.57 -7.58
N THR A 59 -4.45 6.39 -6.61
CA THR A 59 -3.49 7.00 -5.68
C THR A 59 -2.75 5.93 -4.88
N GLN A 60 -3.43 4.89 -4.40
CA GLN A 60 -2.80 3.80 -3.65
C GLN A 60 -1.71 3.08 -4.46
N TYR A 61 -1.92 2.87 -5.77
CA TYR A 61 -0.92 2.29 -6.66
C TYR A 61 0.25 3.26 -6.90
N GLU A 62 -0.04 4.54 -7.13
CA GLU A 62 0.96 5.56 -7.39
C GLU A 62 1.97 5.67 -6.23
N VAL A 63 1.50 5.57 -4.99
CA VAL A 63 2.36 5.67 -3.80
C VAL A 63 2.91 4.33 -3.31
N ALA A 64 2.57 3.21 -3.94
CA ALA A 64 3.10 1.92 -3.57
C ALA A 64 4.58 1.79 -3.97
N ILE A 65 5.38 1.11 -3.14
CA ILE A 65 6.79 0.82 -3.45
C ILE A 65 6.92 -0.04 -4.72
N ASP A 66 5.93 -0.89 -5.01
CA ASP A 66 5.82 -1.65 -6.26
C ASP A 66 4.40 -1.49 -6.85
N THR A 67 4.20 -0.39 -7.60
CA THR A 67 2.96 -0.02 -8.27
C THR A 67 2.40 -1.15 -9.15
N GLU A 68 3.27 -1.74 -9.98
CA GLU A 68 2.89 -2.77 -10.94
C GLU A 68 2.37 -4.03 -10.21
N LYS A 69 3.11 -4.50 -9.20
CA LYS A 69 2.69 -5.65 -8.39
C LYS A 69 1.38 -5.39 -7.65
N ALA A 70 1.21 -4.20 -7.07
CA ALA A 70 -0.02 -3.83 -6.37
C ALA A 70 -1.24 -3.85 -7.31
N ARG A 71 -1.11 -3.26 -8.51
CA ARG A 71 -2.14 -3.26 -9.54
C ARG A 71 -2.48 -4.68 -10.01
N ASN A 72 -1.46 -5.48 -10.35
CA ASN A 72 -1.63 -6.87 -10.80
C ASN A 72 -2.38 -7.74 -9.77
N ILE A 73 -2.09 -7.56 -8.47
CA ILE A 73 -2.77 -8.31 -7.39
C ILE A 73 -4.27 -7.96 -7.36
N ARG A 74 -4.63 -6.68 -7.50
CA ARG A 74 -6.03 -6.27 -7.47
C ARG A 74 -6.77 -6.72 -8.73
N GLU A 75 -6.19 -6.48 -9.90
CA GLU A 75 -6.81 -6.80 -11.19
C GLU A 75 -7.04 -8.31 -11.34
N SER A 76 -6.09 -9.14 -10.93
CA SER A 76 -6.21 -10.60 -11.00
C SER A 76 -7.33 -11.20 -10.13
N ARG A 77 -7.88 -10.43 -9.17
CA ARG A 77 -8.87 -10.89 -8.20
C ARG A 77 -10.03 -9.93 -8.04
N ASN A 78 -10.28 -9.05 -9.00
CA ASN A 78 -11.30 -8.02 -8.85
C ASN A 78 -12.72 -8.65 -8.85
N THR A 79 -13.47 -8.40 -7.77
CA THR A 79 -14.83 -8.93 -7.57
C THR A 79 -15.93 -8.04 -8.14
N GLY A 80 -15.58 -6.91 -8.78
CA GLY A 80 -16.54 -5.93 -9.30
C GLY A 80 -17.14 -5.01 -8.24
N THR A 81 -16.71 -5.13 -6.98
CA THR A 81 -17.04 -4.22 -5.88
C THR A 81 -15.97 -3.15 -5.74
N ASP A 82 -16.34 -1.96 -5.24
CA ASP A 82 -15.37 -0.87 -5.02
C ASP A 82 -14.29 -1.25 -3.99
N ALA A 83 -14.63 -2.15 -3.05
CA ALA A 83 -13.71 -2.69 -2.05
C ALA A 83 -12.92 -3.91 -2.56
N CYS A 84 -11.89 -4.34 -1.81
CA CYS A 84 -11.10 -5.52 -2.14
C CYS A 84 -11.88 -6.83 -2.08
N SER A 85 -11.41 -7.83 -2.81
CA SER A 85 -12.02 -9.16 -2.88
C SER A 85 -11.96 -9.95 -1.58
N MET A 86 -11.20 -9.49 -0.58
CA MET A 86 -11.15 -10.12 0.73
C MET A 86 -12.46 -9.95 1.51
N CYS A 87 -13.04 -8.74 1.52
CA CYS A 87 -14.25 -8.44 2.28
C CYS A 87 -15.47 -8.08 1.41
N GLY A 88 -15.25 -7.66 0.15
CA GLY A 88 -16.31 -7.24 -0.75
C GLY A 88 -17.21 -6.17 -0.14
N GLU A 89 -18.52 -6.41 -0.14
CA GLU A 89 -19.51 -5.49 0.44
C GLU A 89 -19.39 -5.28 1.94
N LEU A 90 -18.79 -6.23 2.67
CA LEU A 90 -18.58 -6.13 4.12
C LEU A 90 -17.27 -5.38 4.48
N CYS A 91 -16.83 -4.48 3.61
CA CYS A 91 -15.62 -3.71 3.82
C CYS A 91 -15.76 -2.77 5.03
N ALA A 92 -14.87 -2.94 6.01
CA ALA A 92 -14.85 -2.11 7.21
C ALA A 92 -14.72 -0.61 6.90
N MET A 93 -13.89 -0.23 5.91
CA MET A 93 -13.71 1.17 5.54
C MET A 93 -14.98 1.79 4.96
N LYS A 94 -15.73 1.05 4.12
CA LYS A 94 -17.06 1.49 3.64
C LYS A 94 -18.01 1.71 4.80
N ILE A 95 -18.10 0.73 5.70
CA ILE A 95 -19.04 0.75 6.84
C ILE A 95 -18.74 1.94 7.75
N VAL A 96 -17.47 2.14 8.12
CA VAL A 96 -17.07 3.26 8.99
C VAL A 96 -17.31 4.60 8.30
N LYS A 97 -16.99 4.73 7.01
CA LYS A 97 -17.24 5.97 6.24
C LYS A 97 -18.72 6.33 6.23
N SER A 98 -19.61 5.38 5.89
CA SER A 98 -21.05 5.60 5.90
C SER A 98 -21.57 6.00 7.29
N ALA A 99 -21.12 5.32 8.35
CA ALA A 99 -21.51 5.66 9.72
C ALA A 99 -21.08 7.07 10.14
N LEU A 100 -19.87 7.49 9.76
CA LEU A 100 -19.36 8.84 10.03
C LEU A 100 -20.11 9.91 9.23
N GLU A 101 -20.46 9.64 7.97
CA GLU A 101 -21.25 10.56 7.14
C GLU A 101 -22.67 10.75 7.69
N GLU A 102 -23.32 9.66 8.11
CA GLU A 102 -24.64 9.72 8.77
C GLU A 102 -24.61 10.52 10.07
N SER A 103 -23.55 10.38 10.87
CA SER A 103 -23.41 11.16 12.11
C SER A 103 -23.29 12.66 11.85
N ARG A 104 -22.50 13.06 10.84
CA ARG A 104 -22.34 14.48 10.45
C ARG A 104 -23.61 15.10 9.89
N GLN A 105 -24.45 14.31 9.22
CA GLN A 105 -25.74 14.79 8.70
C GLN A 105 -26.78 15.03 9.79
N LYS A 106 -26.66 14.39 10.96
CA LYS A 106 -27.59 14.58 12.09
C LYS A 106 -27.24 15.80 12.96
N GLU A 107 -26.02 16.32 12.84
CA GLU A 107 -25.54 17.49 13.60
C GLU A 107 -25.73 18.83 12.85
N ASN A 108 -26.09 18.77 11.56
CA ASN A 108 -26.44 19.93 10.72
C ASN A 108 -27.97 20.07 10.57
#